data_AF-A0A498EF67-F1
#
_entry.id   AF-A0A498EF67-F1
#
_cell.length_a   1.000
_cell.length_b   1.000
_cell.length_c   1.000
_cell.angle_alpha   90.00
_cell.angle_beta   90.00
_cell.angle_gamma   90.00
#
_symmetry.space_group_name_H-M   'P 1'
#
loop_
_entity.id
_entity.type
_entity.pdbx_description
1 polymer ?
#
loop_
_entity_poly.entity_id
_entity_poly.type
_entity_poly.pdbx_seq_one_letter_code
_entity_poly.pdbx_strand_id
1 'polypeptide(L)'
;MSSQSLSHVQKSFLKYQHILVFIAPLLFLVSVFTMAPTPSGAGMEYWLQYWWLFPVFLTGATIVNTVGISGSALFVPFLIFIFPIFAHPLDSSTLVKVGLISEAFGLSSSAVAFIQYGLVDRRLALTLVGGSIPFVVGGALLSFVIPDVVFHALLGIALLAASYLLFNADLGHEDHGSSDSDHAAATDGGVSASLPNDPGKLGPAGVNTADDGTVTRVDRDGDDYTYTRGGYLRRFANYSVGGMFQGLAGFGIGELGIISMLGTKVPVRVAIGTNHIVVALTAILASLVHVFGGGLVGGHSLSLATTPWNMVVFTVPATVLGGQIAPYVSNALETSVIKNFVGVLFAVISLALFLMALGI
;
A
#
# COMPACT_ATOMS: atom_id res chain seq x y z
N MET A 1 -3.10 32.95 -4.35
CA MET A 1 -4.25 32.07 -4.07
C MET A 1 -4.03 31.49 -2.67
N SER A 2 -4.79 31.96 -1.68
CA SER A 2 -4.42 31.82 -0.26
C SER A 2 -4.70 30.41 0.29
N SER A 3 -3.95 30.03 1.33
CA SER A 3 -4.08 28.76 2.07
C SER A 3 -5.52 28.38 2.47
N GLN A 4 -6.42 29.36 2.58
CA GLN A 4 -7.83 29.15 2.88
C GLN A 4 -8.59 28.44 1.75
N SER A 5 -8.32 28.75 0.48
CA SER A 5 -9.02 28.10 -0.65
C SER A 5 -8.57 26.65 -0.85
N LEU A 6 -7.28 26.36 -0.65
CA LEU A 6 -6.73 25.01 -0.60
C LEU A 6 -7.39 24.19 0.52
N SER A 7 -7.62 24.79 1.69
CA SER A 7 -8.32 24.11 2.80
C SER A 7 -9.77 23.77 2.46
N HIS A 8 -10.49 24.63 1.73
CA HIS A 8 -11.88 24.37 1.33
C HIS A 8 -11.98 23.26 0.27
N VAL A 9 -11.11 23.29 -0.74
CA VAL A 9 -11.04 22.24 -1.76
C VAL A 9 -10.69 20.90 -1.13
N GLN A 10 -9.70 20.87 -0.23
CA GLN A 10 -9.30 19.66 0.49
C GLN A 10 -10.42 19.12 1.39
N LYS A 11 -11.12 19.98 2.14
CA LYS A 11 -12.27 19.58 2.96
C LYS A 11 -13.41 19.03 2.11
N SER A 12 -13.69 19.66 0.96
CA SER A 12 -14.71 19.18 0.02
C SER A 12 -14.34 17.83 -0.58
N PHE A 13 -13.07 17.66 -0.99
CA PHE A 13 -12.54 16.38 -1.47
C PHE A 13 -12.72 15.27 -0.44
N LEU A 14 -12.32 15.50 0.82
CA LEU A 14 -12.49 14.51 1.89
C LEU A 14 -13.95 14.26 2.26
N LYS A 15 -14.84 15.24 2.07
CA LYS A 15 -16.28 15.06 2.30
C LYS A 15 -16.90 14.12 1.27
N TYR A 16 -16.47 14.22 0.02
CA TYR A 16 -17.01 13.44 -1.11
C TYR A 16 -16.06 12.32 -1.56
N GLN A 17 -15.06 11.96 -0.77
CA GLN A 17 -14.04 11.02 -1.23
C GLN A 17 -14.60 9.64 -1.55
N HIS A 18 -15.64 9.16 -0.86
CA HIS A 18 -16.23 7.86 -1.20
C HIS A 18 -16.79 7.89 -2.62
N ILE A 19 -17.41 9.01 -3.02
CA ILE A 19 -17.87 9.22 -4.39
C ILE A 19 -16.68 9.18 -5.36
N LEU A 20 -15.60 9.90 -5.05
CA LEU A 20 -14.41 9.94 -5.92
C LEU A 20 -13.72 8.57 -6.03
N VAL A 21 -13.59 7.86 -4.92
CA VAL A 21 -12.99 6.53 -4.85
C VAL A 21 -13.82 5.50 -5.60
N PHE A 22 -15.16 5.57 -5.54
CA PHE A 22 -16.03 4.65 -6.30
C PHE A 22 -16.21 5.07 -7.77
N ILE A 23 -16.06 6.34 -8.11
CA ILE A 23 -16.04 6.81 -9.50
C ILE A 23 -14.74 6.37 -10.20
N ALA A 24 -13.60 6.36 -9.52
CA ALA A 24 -12.32 5.98 -10.11
C ALA A 24 -12.32 4.59 -10.82
N PRO A 25 -12.78 3.49 -10.21
CA PRO A 25 -12.86 2.19 -10.90
C PRO A 25 -13.92 2.20 -12.00
N LEU A 26 -15.02 2.95 -11.87
CA LEU A 26 -16.01 3.08 -12.95
C LEU A 26 -15.42 3.79 -14.17
N LEU A 27 -14.70 4.90 -13.98
CA LEU A 27 -13.99 5.60 -15.04
C LEU A 27 -12.93 4.70 -15.66
N PHE A 28 -12.16 3.97 -14.85
CA PHE A 28 -11.19 3.00 -15.34
C PHE A 28 -11.87 1.95 -16.24
N LEU A 29 -12.97 1.35 -15.80
CA LEU A 29 -13.73 0.38 -16.60
C LEU A 29 -14.22 0.98 -17.91
N VAL A 30 -14.84 2.17 -17.87
CA VAL A 30 -15.32 2.86 -19.09
C VAL A 30 -14.16 3.12 -20.05
N SER A 31 -13.03 3.62 -19.55
CA SER A 31 -11.83 3.84 -20.37
C SER A 31 -11.29 2.53 -20.96
N VAL A 32 -11.27 1.44 -20.20
CA VAL A 32 -10.81 0.14 -20.69
C VAL A 32 -11.74 -0.38 -21.79
N PHE A 33 -13.05 -0.37 -21.58
CA PHE A 33 -14.01 -0.86 -22.57
C PHE A 33 -14.05 -0.03 -23.86
N THR A 34 -13.69 1.25 -23.80
CA THR A 34 -13.78 2.17 -24.95
C THR A 34 -12.45 2.37 -25.68
N MET A 35 -11.32 2.26 -24.97
CA MET A 35 -10.00 2.67 -25.48
C MET A 35 -8.92 1.59 -25.36
N ALA A 36 -9.14 0.52 -24.59
CA ALA A 36 -8.08 -0.47 -24.40
C ALA A 36 -7.80 -1.26 -25.68
N PRO A 37 -6.52 -1.46 -26.03
CA PRO A 37 -6.14 -2.35 -27.11
C PRO A 37 -6.48 -3.80 -26.72
N THR A 38 -7.53 -4.36 -27.32
CA THR A 38 -7.99 -5.73 -27.07
C THR A 38 -7.85 -6.58 -28.32
N PRO A 39 -7.79 -7.93 -28.18
CA PRO A 39 -7.80 -8.82 -29.33
C PRO A 39 -9.01 -8.60 -30.24
N SER A 40 -8.84 -8.78 -31.55
CA SER A 40 -9.94 -8.67 -32.51
C SER A 40 -11.06 -9.66 -32.16
N GLY A 41 -12.27 -9.15 -31.94
CA GLY A 41 -13.42 -9.99 -31.56
C GLY A 41 -13.55 -10.25 -30.06
N ALA A 42 -12.92 -9.45 -29.19
CA ALA A 42 -13.09 -9.50 -27.75
C ALA A 42 -14.57 -9.34 -27.32
N GLY A 43 -15.27 -10.46 -27.19
CA GLY A 43 -16.66 -10.55 -26.74
C GLY A 43 -16.78 -10.81 -25.24
N MET A 44 -17.98 -11.19 -24.81
CA MET A 44 -18.29 -11.45 -23.41
C MET A 44 -17.39 -12.53 -22.77
N GLU A 45 -17.03 -13.56 -23.53
CA GLU A 45 -16.17 -14.65 -23.05
C GLU A 45 -14.77 -14.15 -22.65
N TYR A 46 -14.16 -13.28 -23.46
CA TYR A 46 -12.87 -12.66 -23.14
C TYR A 46 -12.95 -11.88 -21.83
N TRP A 47 -13.97 -11.03 -21.71
CA TRP A 47 -14.14 -10.16 -20.55
C TRP A 47 -14.51 -10.90 -19.28
N LEU A 48 -15.21 -12.03 -19.35
CA LEU A 48 -15.60 -12.81 -18.18
C LEU A 48 -14.59 -13.91 -17.84
N GLN A 49 -13.58 -14.17 -18.67
CA GLN A 49 -12.60 -15.26 -18.47
C GLN A 49 -12.02 -15.31 -17.04
N TYR A 50 -11.75 -14.15 -16.44
CA TYR A 50 -11.10 -14.03 -15.14
C TYR A 50 -11.95 -13.34 -14.06
N TRP A 51 -13.28 -13.43 -14.16
CA TRP A 51 -14.21 -12.80 -13.20
C TRP A 51 -13.96 -13.20 -11.75
N TRP A 52 -13.53 -14.44 -11.53
CA TRP A 52 -13.24 -15.03 -10.23
C TRP A 52 -12.02 -14.41 -9.54
N LEU A 53 -11.20 -13.61 -10.26
CA LEU A 53 -10.15 -12.81 -9.63
C LEU A 53 -10.73 -11.73 -8.72
N PHE A 54 -11.96 -11.25 -8.98
CA PHE A 54 -12.59 -10.20 -8.17
C PHE A 54 -12.68 -10.59 -6.68
N PRO A 55 -13.36 -11.69 -6.28
CA PRO A 55 -13.47 -12.04 -4.86
C PRO A 55 -12.11 -12.36 -4.21
N VAL A 56 -11.16 -12.93 -4.97
CA VAL A 56 -9.82 -13.24 -4.45
C VAL A 56 -9.02 -11.96 -4.20
N PHE A 57 -8.97 -11.06 -5.17
CA PHE A 57 -8.26 -9.78 -5.02
C PHE A 57 -8.95 -8.89 -3.99
N LEU A 58 -10.28 -8.94 -3.85
CA LEU A 58 -10.99 -8.21 -2.81
C LEU A 58 -10.57 -8.70 -1.42
N THR A 59 -10.52 -10.01 -1.23
CA THR A 59 -10.09 -10.63 0.03
C THR A 59 -8.63 -10.30 0.32
N GLY A 60 -7.75 -10.51 -0.64
CA GLY A 60 -6.33 -10.21 -0.53
C GLY A 60 -6.07 -8.72 -0.25
N ALA A 61 -6.74 -7.82 -0.99
CA ALA A 61 -6.66 -6.37 -0.79
C ALA A 61 -7.12 -5.96 0.60
N THR A 62 -8.21 -6.56 1.09
CA THR A 62 -8.70 -6.28 2.44
C THR A 62 -7.65 -6.67 3.47
N ILE A 63 -7.04 -7.85 3.35
CA ILE A 63 -5.99 -8.33 4.26
C ILE A 63 -4.77 -7.40 4.23
N VAL A 64 -4.14 -7.22 3.06
CA VAL A 64 -2.89 -6.46 2.93
C VAL A 64 -3.04 -4.99 3.32
N ASN A 65 -4.15 -4.35 2.94
CA ASN A 65 -4.44 -2.96 3.33
C ASN A 65 -4.77 -2.84 4.82
N THR A 66 -5.27 -3.90 5.47
CA THR A 66 -5.46 -3.90 6.93
C THR A 66 -4.11 -3.84 7.66
N VAL A 67 -3.08 -4.51 7.12
CA VAL A 67 -1.72 -4.54 7.70
C VAL A 67 -0.87 -3.35 7.26
N GLY A 68 -1.28 -2.65 6.22
CA GLY A 68 -0.49 -1.59 5.59
C GLY A 68 0.74 -2.11 4.85
N ILE A 69 0.71 -3.35 4.34
CA ILE A 69 1.75 -3.89 3.44
C ILE A 69 1.33 -3.71 1.98
N SER A 70 2.25 -3.88 1.03
CA SER A 70 1.93 -3.78 -0.39
C SER A 70 1.01 -4.93 -0.82
N GLY A 71 0.02 -4.62 -1.67
CA GLY A 71 -0.91 -5.63 -2.16
C GLY A 71 -0.26 -6.67 -3.07
N SER A 72 0.76 -6.27 -3.84
CA SER A 72 1.49 -7.19 -4.72
C SER A 72 2.26 -8.26 -3.94
N ALA A 73 2.58 -8.03 -2.67
CA ALA A 73 3.20 -9.04 -1.80
C ALA A 73 2.30 -10.27 -1.56
N LEU A 74 0.98 -10.15 -1.72
CA LEU A 74 0.04 -11.28 -1.70
C LEU A 74 -0.42 -11.67 -3.11
N PHE A 75 -0.64 -10.70 -3.99
CA PHE A 75 -1.16 -10.97 -5.34
C PHE A 75 -0.16 -11.66 -6.26
N VAL A 76 1.10 -11.24 -6.28
CA VAL A 76 2.11 -11.86 -7.16
C VAL A 76 2.29 -13.34 -6.80
N PRO A 77 2.45 -13.71 -5.52
CA PRO A 77 2.52 -15.12 -5.13
C PRO A 77 1.27 -15.93 -5.43
N PHE A 78 0.08 -15.35 -5.21
CA PHE A 78 -1.17 -15.98 -5.62
C PHE A 78 -1.19 -16.27 -7.14
N LEU A 79 -0.76 -15.29 -7.95
CA LEU A 79 -0.73 -15.43 -9.40
C LEU A 79 0.38 -16.39 -9.89
N ILE A 80 1.44 -16.62 -9.12
CA ILE A 80 2.49 -17.58 -9.43
C ILE A 80 2.08 -19.01 -9.05
N PHE A 81 1.50 -19.22 -7.86
CA PHE A 81 1.32 -20.56 -7.30
C PHE A 81 -0.10 -21.10 -7.42
N ILE A 82 -1.11 -20.25 -7.29
CA ILE A 82 -2.52 -20.68 -7.23
C ILE A 82 -3.20 -20.48 -8.58
N PHE A 83 -2.95 -19.36 -9.25
CA PHE A 83 -3.54 -19.08 -10.57
C PHE A 83 -3.27 -20.17 -11.61
N PRO A 84 -2.05 -20.76 -11.73
CA PRO A 84 -1.78 -21.81 -12.72
C PRO A 84 -2.55 -23.12 -12.51
N ILE A 85 -3.16 -23.32 -11.34
CA ILE A 85 -4.02 -24.48 -11.05
C ILE A 85 -5.35 -24.36 -11.81
N PHE A 86 -5.79 -23.12 -12.09
CA PHE A 86 -7.08 -22.82 -12.71
C PHE A 86 -6.96 -22.25 -14.14
N ALA A 87 -5.79 -21.73 -14.51
CA ALA A 87 -5.54 -21.05 -15.77
C ALA A 87 -4.09 -21.25 -16.26
N HIS A 88 -3.78 -20.76 -17.45
CA HIS A 88 -2.40 -20.86 -17.97
C HIS A 88 -1.42 -20.01 -17.15
N PRO A 89 -0.20 -20.49 -16.87
CA PRO A 89 0.81 -19.72 -16.17
C PRO A 89 1.05 -18.36 -16.84
N LEU A 90 1.17 -17.32 -16.01
CA LEU A 90 1.48 -15.98 -16.46
C LEU A 90 2.99 -15.78 -16.50
N ASP A 91 3.46 -15.01 -17.47
CA ASP A 91 4.85 -14.55 -17.51
C ASP A 91 5.12 -13.51 -16.42
N SER A 92 6.38 -13.39 -16.00
CA SER A 92 6.85 -12.44 -14.98
C SER A 92 6.39 -11.00 -15.25
N SER A 93 6.39 -10.57 -16.51
CA SER A 93 6.01 -9.21 -16.88
C SER A 93 4.52 -8.97 -16.67
N THR A 94 3.67 -9.95 -16.99
CA THR A 94 2.23 -9.89 -16.76
C THR A 94 1.88 -9.91 -15.28
N LEU A 95 2.59 -10.71 -14.48
CA LEU A 95 2.44 -10.73 -13.02
C LEU A 95 2.68 -9.35 -12.40
N VAL A 96 3.80 -8.71 -12.78
CA VAL A 96 4.15 -7.36 -12.33
C VAL A 96 3.13 -6.32 -12.79
N LYS A 97 2.64 -6.39 -14.05
CA LYS A 97 1.59 -5.48 -14.56
C LYS A 97 0.31 -5.56 -13.76
N VAL A 98 -0.24 -6.76 -13.59
CA VAL A 98 -1.49 -6.97 -12.85
C VAL A 98 -1.30 -6.52 -11.40
N GLY A 99 -0.18 -6.87 -10.78
CA GLY A 99 0.19 -6.44 -9.43
C GLY A 99 0.20 -4.91 -9.29
N LEU A 100 1.05 -4.22 -10.06
CA LEU A 100 1.26 -2.77 -9.99
C LEU A 100 -0.02 -1.97 -10.29
N ILE A 101 -0.78 -2.34 -11.33
CA ILE A 101 -2.03 -1.64 -11.67
C ILE A 101 -3.03 -1.80 -10.53
N SER A 102 -3.26 -3.04 -10.08
CA SER A 102 -4.24 -3.31 -9.01
C SER A 102 -3.83 -2.66 -7.69
N GLU A 103 -2.53 -2.65 -7.39
CA GLU A 103 -1.95 -2.01 -6.22
C GLU A 103 -2.09 -0.49 -6.27
N ALA A 104 -1.73 0.16 -7.38
CA ALA A 104 -1.81 1.61 -7.52
C ALA A 104 -3.22 2.12 -7.21
N PHE A 105 -4.26 1.43 -7.69
CA PHE A 105 -5.66 1.76 -7.39
C PHE A 105 -6.06 1.40 -5.96
N GLY A 106 -5.73 0.19 -5.50
CA GLY A 106 -6.13 -0.30 -4.18
C GLY A 106 -5.50 0.48 -3.02
N LEU A 107 -4.20 0.76 -3.11
CA LEU A 107 -3.46 1.48 -2.09
C LEU A 107 -3.79 2.98 -2.12
N SER A 108 -4.09 3.55 -3.29
CA SER A 108 -4.63 4.92 -3.38
C SER A 108 -5.99 5.04 -2.71
N SER A 109 -6.88 4.07 -2.94
CA SER A 109 -8.17 3.98 -2.26
C SER A 109 -7.98 3.89 -0.74
N SER A 110 -7.13 2.97 -0.27
CA SER A 110 -6.84 2.80 1.15
C SER A 110 -6.22 4.06 1.77
N ALA A 111 -5.24 4.70 1.11
CA ALA A 111 -4.62 5.94 1.57
C ALA A 111 -5.66 7.05 1.80
N VAL A 112 -6.60 7.20 0.87
CA VAL A 112 -7.72 8.16 0.99
C VAL A 112 -8.62 7.81 2.19
N ALA A 113 -8.92 6.53 2.41
CA ALA A 113 -9.68 6.08 3.57
C ALA A 113 -8.96 6.40 4.89
N PHE A 114 -7.70 6.00 5.05
CA PHE A 114 -6.91 6.26 6.26
C PHE A 114 -6.69 7.75 6.53
N ILE A 115 -6.57 8.59 5.50
CA ILE A 115 -6.52 10.06 5.66
C ILE A 115 -7.77 10.57 6.37
N GLN A 116 -8.93 10.05 5.99
CA GLN A 116 -10.23 10.40 6.55
C GLN A 116 -10.37 9.96 8.02
N TYR A 117 -9.80 8.82 8.38
CA TYR A 117 -9.73 8.34 9.76
C TYR A 117 -8.78 9.15 10.63
N GLY A 118 -7.98 10.05 10.06
CA GLY A 118 -7.02 10.83 10.83
C GLY A 118 -5.74 10.07 11.17
N LEU A 119 -5.51 8.88 10.61
CA LEU A 119 -4.39 7.99 10.93
C LEU A 119 -3.12 8.20 10.09
N VAL A 120 -3.02 9.33 9.38
CA VAL A 120 -1.95 9.52 8.37
C VAL A 120 -1.06 10.72 8.67
N ASP A 121 0.23 10.49 8.88
CA ASP A 121 1.25 11.56 8.94
C ASP A 121 1.75 11.90 7.54
N ARG A 122 1.10 12.86 6.90
CA ARG A 122 1.43 13.30 5.54
C ARG A 122 2.83 13.89 5.43
N ARG A 123 3.31 14.58 6.47
CA ARG A 123 4.66 15.17 6.46
C ARG A 123 5.71 14.07 6.44
N LEU A 124 5.54 13.08 7.33
CA LEU A 124 6.40 11.90 7.35
C LEU A 124 6.31 11.13 6.02
N ALA A 125 5.10 10.84 5.52
CA ALA A 125 4.91 10.14 4.25
C ALA A 125 5.62 10.82 3.08
N LEU A 126 5.46 12.13 2.91
CA LEU A 126 6.08 12.88 1.81
C LEU A 126 7.61 12.91 1.90
N THR A 127 8.18 12.98 3.11
CA THR A 127 9.63 12.87 3.30
C THR A 127 10.14 11.49 2.89
N LEU A 128 9.42 10.43 3.25
CA LEU A 128 9.78 9.05 2.90
C LEU A 128 9.66 8.80 1.39
N VAL A 129 8.57 9.25 0.77
CA VAL A 129 8.39 9.21 -0.68
C VAL A 129 9.55 9.93 -1.36
N GLY A 130 9.81 11.18 -0.98
CA GLY A 130 10.88 11.99 -1.58
C GLY A 130 12.25 11.32 -1.52
N GLY A 131 12.60 10.71 -0.38
CA GLY A 131 13.85 9.96 -0.22
C GLY A 131 13.92 8.68 -1.06
N SER A 132 12.77 8.03 -1.32
CA SER A 132 12.68 6.76 -2.05
C SER A 132 12.67 6.90 -3.58
N ILE A 133 12.30 8.08 -4.12
CA ILE A 133 12.17 8.32 -5.58
C ILE A 133 13.35 7.77 -6.39
N PRO A 134 14.64 8.11 -6.11
CA PRO A 134 15.74 7.65 -6.95
C PRO A 134 15.90 6.12 -6.93
N PHE A 135 15.54 5.47 -5.82
CA PHE A 135 15.63 4.02 -5.68
C PHE A 135 14.47 3.32 -6.39
N VAL A 136 13.25 3.87 -6.32
CA VAL A 136 12.10 3.37 -7.09
C VAL A 136 12.35 3.47 -8.59
N VAL A 137 12.85 4.62 -9.05
CA VAL A 137 13.20 4.80 -10.47
C VAL A 137 14.34 3.86 -10.86
N GLY A 138 15.40 3.78 -10.04
CA GLY A 138 16.54 2.89 -10.28
C GLY A 138 16.13 1.42 -10.35
N GLY A 139 15.26 0.97 -9.44
CA GLY A 139 14.74 -0.40 -9.41
C GLY A 139 13.90 -0.72 -10.64
N ALA A 140 13.01 0.18 -11.03
CA ALA A 140 12.19 0.00 -12.23
C ALA A 140 13.04 -0.03 -13.50
N LEU A 141 14.02 0.86 -13.65
CA LEU A 141 14.93 0.83 -14.79
C LEU A 141 15.80 -0.45 -14.80
N LEU A 142 16.23 -0.92 -13.62
CA LEU A 142 17.03 -2.14 -13.50
C LEU A 142 16.24 -3.38 -13.91
N SER A 143 14.92 -3.40 -13.69
CA SER A 143 14.07 -4.53 -14.08
C SER A 143 14.09 -4.81 -15.59
N PHE A 144 14.41 -3.82 -16.43
CA PHE A 144 14.46 -3.99 -17.89
C PHE A 144 15.71 -4.70 -18.39
N VAL A 145 16.75 -4.82 -17.56
CA VAL A 145 18.06 -5.39 -17.94
C VAL A 145 18.40 -6.67 -17.18
N ILE A 146 17.69 -6.96 -16.10
CA ILE A 146 17.93 -8.14 -15.27
C ILE A 146 17.30 -9.41 -15.90
N PRO A 147 18.02 -10.54 -16.00
CA PRO A 147 17.45 -11.81 -16.44
C PRO A 147 16.39 -12.35 -15.47
N ASP A 148 15.38 -13.07 -15.99
CA ASP A 148 14.27 -13.61 -15.20
C ASP A 148 14.72 -14.41 -13.97
N VAL A 149 15.75 -15.26 -14.08
CA VAL A 149 16.27 -16.06 -12.94
C VAL A 149 16.73 -15.15 -11.80
N VAL A 150 17.41 -14.06 -12.13
CA VAL A 150 17.90 -13.09 -11.16
C VAL A 150 16.74 -12.30 -10.55
N PHE A 151 15.72 -11.96 -11.37
CA PHE A 151 14.49 -11.34 -10.87
C PHE A 151 13.79 -12.21 -9.81
N HIS A 152 13.55 -13.49 -10.10
CA HIS A 152 12.91 -14.41 -9.15
C HIS A 152 13.75 -14.63 -7.89
N ALA A 153 15.07 -14.73 -8.03
CA ALA A 153 15.97 -14.86 -6.89
C ALA A 153 15.93 -13.61 -5.99
N LEU A 154 15.97 -12.41 -6.57
CA LEU A 154 15.85 -11.15 -5.84
C LEU A 154 14.48 -11.04 -5.14
N LEU A 155 13.41 -11.48 -5.81
CA LEU A 155 12.07 -11.58 -5.24
C LEU A 155 12.04 -12.47 -4.00
N GLY A 156 12.61 -13.67 -4.12
CA GLY A 156 12.70 -14.65 -3.04
C GLY A 156 13.49 -14.12 -1.84
N ILE A 157 14.62 -13.45 -2.09
CA ILE A 157 15.44 -12.79 -1.05
C ILE A 157 14.65 -11.68 -0.36
N ALA A 158 13.95 -10.83 -1.11
CA ALA A 158 13.16 -9.74 -0.55
C ALA A 158 12.05 -10.26 0.37
N LEU A 159 11.34 -11.30 -0.05
CA LEU A 159 10.27 -11.93 0.74
C LEU A 159 10.83 -12.66 1.96
N LEU A 160 12.00 -13.30 1.85
CA LEU A 160 12.66 -13.93 3.00
C LEU A 160 13.03 -12.88 4.05
N ALA A 161 13.64 -11.78 3.60
CA ALA A 161 14.02 -10.68 4.46
C ALA A 161 12.80 -10.03 5.11
N ALA A 162 11.73 -9.77 4.33
CA ALA A 162 10.48 -9.24 4.85
C ALA A 162 9.86 -10.18 5.89
N SER A 163 9.81 -11.48 5.62
CA SER A 163 9.35 -12.51 6.57
C SER A 163 10.16 -12.49 7.86
N TYR A 164 11.49 -12.59 7.77
CA TYR A 164 12.39 -12.60 8.92
C TYR A 164 12.25 -11.34 9.77
N LEU A 165 12.23 -10.17 9.12
CA LEU A 165 12.09 -8.90 9.81
C LEU A 165 10.71 -8.75 10.45
N LEU A 166 9.65 -9.22 9.79
CA LEU A 166 8.30 -9.18 10.35
C LEU A 166 8.23 -10.05 11.60
N PHE A 167 8.74 -11.29 11.59
CA PHE A 167 8.76 -12.14 12.79
C PHE A 167 9.53 -11.49 13.95
N ASN A 168 10.68 -10.86 13.66
CA ASN A 168 11.52 -10.20 14.66
C ASN A 168 11.06 -8.80 15.08
N ALA A 169 10.09 -8.20 14.37
CA ALA A 169 9.55 -6.91 14.76
C ALA A 169 8.70 -7.07 16.01
N ASP A 170 9.11 -6.47 17.12
CA ASP A 170 8.26 -6.41 18.32
C ASP A 170 7.10 -5.43 18.06
N LEU A 171 5.93 -5.98 17.71
CA LEU A 171 4.70 -5.22 17.47
C LEU A 171 3.81 -5.21 18.72
N GLY A 172 4.27 -5.79 19.83
CA GLY A 172 3.48 -6.06 21.02
C GLY A 172 3.16 -4.84 21.90
N HIS A 173 3.51 -3.63 21.47
CA HIS A 173 3.21 -2.41 22.22
C HIS A 173 1.84 -1.86 21.80
N GLU A 174 0.81 -2.70 21.91
CA GLU A 174 -0.52 -2.22 22.28
C GLU A 174 -0.53 -2.10 23.81
N ASP A 175 0.27 -1.19 24.36
CA ASP A 175 -0.13 -0.56 25.60
C ASP A 175 -1.34 0.29 25.19
N HIS A 176 -2.51 -0.35 25.20
CA HIS A 176 -3.70 0.35 25.56
C HIS A 176 -3.33 1.12 26.82
N GLY A 177 -3.23 2.44 26.70
CA GLY A 177 -3.55 3.31 27.81
C GLY A 177 -5.02 3.13 28.16
N SER A 178 -5.45 1.91 28.50
CA SER A 178 -6.46 1.74 29.52
C SER A 178 -5.80 2.33 30.75
N SER A 179 -6.08 3.61 30.97
CA SER A 179 -5.93 4.24 32.26
C SER A 179 -6.73 3.40 33.25
N ASP A 180 -6.09 2.39 33.83
CA ASP A 180 -6.41 1.91 35.17
C ASP A 180 -5.99 3.02 36.14
N SER A 181 -6.74 4.11 36.08
CA SER A 181 -6.89 5.06 37.15
C SER A 181 -8.40 5.16 37.33
N ASP A 182 -8.87 4.44 38.33
CA ASP A 182 -10.13 4.57 39.06
C ASP A 182 -11.25 5.34 38.36
N HIS A 183 -12.42 4.71 38.35
CA HIS A 183 -13.72 5.34 38.16
C HIS A 183 -13.86 6.65 38.97
N ALA A 184 -13.45 7.74 38.36
CA ALA A 184 -14.02 9.05 38.49
C ALA A 184 -14.41 9.43 37.08
N ALA A 185 -15.71 9.35 36.78
CA ALA A 185 -16.25 10.11 35.68
C ALA A 185 -15.83 11.56 35.90
N ALA A 186 -14.85 12.04 35.14
CA ALA A 186 -14.56 13.45 35.03
C ALA A 186 -15.77 14.07 34.33
N THR A 187 -16.75 14.44 35.13
CA THR A 187 -17.95 15.22 34.80
C THR A 187 -17.63 16.68 34.50
N ASP A 188 -16.40 16.96 34.05
CA ASP A 188 -15.81 18.27 34.05
C ASP A 188 -15.22 18.44 32.65
N GLY A 189 -15.93 19.13 31.77
CA GLY A 189 -15.47 19.52 30.44
C GLY A 189 -14.28 20.50 30.48
N GLY A 190 -13.16 20.11 31.07
CA GLY A 190 -11.89 20.81 31.04
C GLY A 190 -10.80 19.82 30.62
N VAL A 191 -10.02 20.03 29.57
CA VAL A 191 -9.69 21.24 28.83
C VAL A 191 -9.76 20.85 27.37
N SER A 192 -10.61 21.51 26.58
CA SER A 192 -10.32 21.70 25.17
C SER A 192 -8.99 22.44 25.08
N ALA A 193 -7.86 21.72 25.17
CA ALA A 193 -6.72 22.13 24.41
C ALA A 193 -7.27 22.13 22.99
N SER A 194 -7.47 23.31 22.43
CA SER A 194 -7.84 23.47 21.02
C SER A 194 -6.67 22.90 20.23
N LEU A 195 -6.62 21.57 20.12
CA LEU A 195 -5.62 20.88 19.32
C LEU A 195 -5.78 21.50 17.93
N PRO A 196 -4.72 22.10 17.37
CA PRO A 196 -4.82 22.74 16.08
C PRO A 196 -5.45 21.75 15.11
N ASN A 197 -6.61 22.13 14.59
CA ASN A 197 -7.30 21.41 13.54
C ASN A 197 -6.26 21.22 12.42
N ASP A 198 -5.93 19.98 12.06
CA ASP A 198 -5.07 19.72 10.90
C ASP A 198 -5.73 20.45 9.72
N PRO A 199 -5.07 21.44 9.08
CA PRO A 199 -5.69 22.25 8.04
C PRO A 199 -6.26 21.35 6.93
N GLY A 200 -7.58 21.12 7.01
CA GLY A 200 -8.35 20.36 6.04
C GLY A 200 -8.63 18.89 6.36
N LYS A 201 -9.04 18.55 7.59
CA LYS A 201 -9.71 17.27 7.94
C LYS A 201 -11.17 17.47 8.40
N LEU A 202 -11.91 16.36 8.52
CA LEU A 202 -13.30 16.28 9.01
C LEU A 202 -13.32 15.64 10.41
N GLY A 203 -14.12 16.18 11.34
CA GLY A 203 -14.31 15.60 12.68
C GLY A 203 -13.36 16.13 13.78
N PRO A 204 -13.29 15.47 14.96
CA PRO A 204 -12.47 15.88 16.11
C PRO A 204 -10.97 15.58 15.95
N ALA A 205 -10.59 14.84 14.90
CA ALA A 205 -9.21 14.49 14.60
C ALA A 205 -8.30 15.72 14.45
N GLY A 206 -7.18 15.74 15.16
CA GLY A 206 -6.24 16.87 15.22
C GLY A 206 -4.78 16.42 15.25
N VAL A 207 -3.86 17.33 14.93
CA VAL A 207 -2.42 17.06 15.07
C VAL A 207 -1.74 18.28 15.67
N ASN A 208 -1.00 18.06 16.74
CA ASN A 208 -0.08 19.04 17.30
C ASN A 208 1.36 18.52 17.15
N THR A 209 2.31 19.41 16.90
CA THR A 209 3.75 19.10 16.98
C THR A 209 4.38 20.11 17.92
N ALA A 210 4.86 19.65 19.07
CA ALA A 210 5.56 20.46 20.06
C ALA A 210 6.96 20.86 19.56
N ASP A 211 7.57 21.85 20.22
CA ASP A 211 8.87 22.41 19.83
C ASP A 211 10.02 21.38 19.92
N ASP A 212 9.87 20.38 20.77
CA ASP A 212 10.80 19.24 20.92
C ASP A 212 10.66 18.20 19.79
N GLY A 213 9.69 18.38 18.89
CA GLY A 213 9.39 17.47 17.78
C GLY A 213 8.42 16.34 18.12
N THR A 214 7.87 16.30 19.34
CA THR A 214 6.81 15.36 19.74
C THR A 214 5.52 15.68 19.00
N VAL A 215 4.93 14.66 18.39
CA VAL A 215 3.68 14.73 17.64
C VAL A 215 2.58 14.07 18.45
N THR A 216 1.51 14.80 18.73
CA THR A 216 0.26 14.26 19.29
C THR A 216 -0.81 14.32 18.22
N ARG A 217 -1.47 13.20 17.97
CA ARG A 217 -2.48 13.05 16.93
C ARG A 217 -3.72 12.42 17.52
N VAL A 218 -4.89 12.96 17.18
CA VAL A 218 -6.19 12.39 17.51
C VAL A 218 -6.79 11.83 16.22
N ASP A 219 -7.30 10.61 16.25
CA ASP A 219 -8.05 10.06 15.13
C ASP A 219 -9.51 10.51 15.12
N ARG A 220 -10.29 9.98 14.17
CA ARG A 220 -11.70 10.33 14.02
C ARG A 220 -12.55 9.84 15.20
N ASP A 221 -12.18 8.73 15.81
CA ASP A 221 -12.94 8.06 16.86
C ASP A 221 -12.59 8.64 18.25
N GLY A 222 -11.51 9.44 18.32
CA GLY A 222 -11.10 10.22 19.50
C GLY A 222 -9.85 9.67 20.18
N ASP A 223 -9.19 8.67 19.60
CA ASP A 223 -8.01 8.05 20.19
C ASP A 223 -6.76 8.91 19.94
N ASP A 224 -5.92 9.03 20.98
CA ASP A 224 -4.70 9.81 20.97
C ASP A 224 -3.45 8.95 20.67
N TYR A 225 -2.57 9.47 19.83
CA TYR A 225 -1.33 8.84 19.39
C TYR A 225 -0.16 9.82 19.57
N THR A 226 0.83 9.44 20.38
CA THR A 226 2.02 10.27 20.63
C THR A 226 3.29 9.60 20.10
N TYR A 227 4.08 10.34 19.31
CA TYR A 227 5.32 9.82 18.69
C TYR A 227 6.26 10.94 18.22
N THR A 228 7.45 10.58 17.75
CA THR A 228 8.36 11.53 17.10
C THR A 228 8.61 11.16 15.63
N ARG A 229 8.96 12.15 14.81
CA ARG A 229 9.42 11.91 13.43
C ARG A 229 10.91 11.57 13.34
N GLY A 230 11.54 11.18 14.46
CA GLY A 230 12.96 10.85 14.56
C GLY A 230 13.36 9.59 13.78
N GLY A 231 14.66 9.29 13.75
CA GLY A 231 15.18 8.10 13.06
C GLY A 231 15.30 8.24 11.54
N TYR A 232 15.49 9.46 11.03
CA TYR A 232 15.56 9.77 9.60
C TYR A 232 16.52 8.85 8.83
N LEU A 233 17.73 8.63 9.34
CA LEU A 233 18.73 7.80 8.65
C LEU A 233 18.29 6.33 8.53
N ARG A 234 17.73 5.76 9.60
CA ARG A 234 17.17 4.40 9.59
C ARG A 234 16.00 4.29 8.62
N ARG A 235 15.11 5.29 8.62
CA ARG A 235 13.97 5.34 7.69
C ARG A 235 14.45 5.46 6.26
N PHE A 236 15.34 6.39 5.96
CA PHE A 236 15.92 6.56 4.64
C PHE A 236 16.54 5.26 4.15
N ALA A 237 17.42 4.61 4.92
CA ALA A 237 18.05 3.36 4.51
C ALA A 237 17.02 2.26 4.18
N ASN A 238 16.03 2.04 5.05
CA ASN A 238 14.99 1.03 4.82
C ASN A 238 14.10 1.35 3.62
N TYR A 239 13.68 2.61 3.45
CA TYR A 239 12.85 3.04 2.33
C TYR A 239 13.62 3.13 1.01
N SER A 240 14.95 3.26 1.04
CA SER A 240 15.81 3.17 -0.14
C SER A 240 15.88 1.72 -0.64
N VAL A 241 16.14 0.76 0.26
CA VAL A 241 16.13 -0.67 -0.09
C VAL A 241 14.72 -1.09 -0.55
N GLY A 242 13.70 -0.73 0.21
CA GLY A 242 12.31 -1.04 -0.14
C GLY A 242 11.88 -0.38 -1.43
N GLY A 243 12.31 0.87 -1.68
CA GLY A 243 12.06 1.58 -2.94
C GLY A 243 12.69 0.90 -4.14
N MET A 244 13.92 0.39 -4.00
CA MET A 244 14.57 -0.41 -5.04
C MET A 244 13.72 -1.63 -5.42
N PHE A 245 13.22 -2.38 -4.44
CA PHE A 245 12.34 -3.51 -4.69
C PHE A 245 10.96 -3.09 -5.21
N GLN A 246 10.40 -1.97 -4.75
CA GLN A 246 9.15 -1.44 -5.27
C GLN A 246 9.24 -1.13 -6.76
N GLY A 247 10.35 -0.52 -7.18
CA GLY A 247 10.63 -0.29 -8.60
C GLY A 247 10.79 -1.58 -9.38
N LEU A 248 11.60 -2.50 -8.84
CA LEU A 248 11.98 -3.73 -9.53
C LEU A 248 10.80 -4.70 -9.66
N ALA A 249 10.13 -4.99 -8.54
CA ALA A 249 9.16 -6.08 -8.37
C ALA A 249 7.75 -5.61 -8.01
N GLY A 250 7.56 -4.34 -7.68
CA GLY A 250 6.26 -3.80 -7.26
C GLY A 250 5.94 -3.95 -5.77
N PHE A 251 6.82 -4.51 -4.94
CA PHE A 251 6.66 -4.53 -3.47
C PHE A 251 8.00 -4.28 -2.76
N GLY A 252 7.98 -4.11 -1.44
CA GLY A 252 9.19 -4.03 -0.59
C GLY A 252 9.23 -2.73 0.20
N ILE A 253 8.84 -1.61 -0.39
CA ILE A 253 8.80 -0.31 0.30
C ILE A 253 7.73 -0.28 1.39
N GLY A 254 6.65 -1.03 1.20
CA GLY A 254 5.57 -1.12 2.16
C GLY A 254 5.99 -1.93 3.38
N GLU A 255 6.52 -3.12 3.15
CA GLU A 255 6.90 -4.10 4.19
C GLU A 255 8.03 -3.53 5.05
N LEU A 256 9.12 -3.10 4.42
CA LEU A 256 10.25 -2.48 5.13
C LEU A 256 9.86 -1.14 5.75
N GLY A 257 8.90 -0.43 5.14
CA GLY A 257 8.39 0.83 5.62
C GLY A 257 7.69 0.72 6.97
N ILE A 258 6.76 -0.24 7.11
CA ILE A 258 6.08 -0.54 8.38
C ILE A 258 7.12 -0.89 9.45
N ILE A 259 8.01 -1.84 9.18
CA ILE A 259 9.05 -2.25 10.14
C ILE A 259 9.91 -1.06 10.58
N SER A 260 10.26 -0.18 9.65
CA SER A 260 11.05 1.02 9.92
C SER A 260 10.31 2.02 10.82
N MET A 261 9.01 2.23 10.59
CA MET A 261 8.18 3.12 11.39
C MET A 261 7.93 2.56 12.79
N LEU A 262 7.63 1.28 12.92
CA LEU A 262 7.43 0.62 14.22
C LEU A 262 8.75 0.61 15.01
N GLY A 263 9.87 0.30 14.36
CA GLY A 263 11.20 0.37 14.96
C GLY A 263 11.65 1.79 15.37
N THR A 264 10.98 2.84 14.86
CA THR A 264 11.19 4.24 15.26
C THR A 264 10.05 4.77 16.14
N LYS A 265 9.28 3.86 16.76
CA LYS A 265 8.22 4.14 17.74
C LYS A 265 7.06 4.97 17.18
N VAL A 266 6.73 4.83 15.90
CA VAL A 266 5.45 5.32 15.36
C VAL A 266 4.36 4.31 15.73
N PRO A 267 3.22 4.74 16.29
CA PRO A 267 2.10 3.88 16.63
C PRO A 267 1.60 3.09 15.43
N VAL A 268 1.17 1.85 15.67
CA VAL A 268 0.83 0.87 14.61
C VAL A 268 -0.17 1.45 13.61
N ARG A 269 -1.30 1.97 14.08
CA ARG A 269 -2.36 2.53 13.21
C ARG A 269 -1.88 3.73 12.39
N VAL A 270 -1.04 4.57 12.98
CA VAL A 270 -0.43 5.72 12.29
C VAL A 270 0.60 5.26 11.25
N ALA A 271 1.41 4.25 11.57
CA ALA A 271 2.36 3.64 10.65
C ALA A 271 1.63 3.04 9.45
N ILE A 272 0.59 2.24 9.68
CA ILE A 272 -0.26 1.64 8.63
C ILE A 272 -0.80 2.72 7.70
N GLY A 273 -1.50 3.73 8.22
CA GLY A 273 -2.07 4.79 7.40
C GLY A 273 -1.02 5.60 6.63
N THR A 274 0.09 5.95 7.29
CA THR A 274 1.21 6.67 6.66
C THR A 274 1.85 5.86 5.54
N ASN A 275 1.98 4.55 5.73
CA ASN A 275 2.59 3.67 4.75
C ASN A 275 1.77 3.54 3.47
N HIS A 276 0.44 3.55 3.57
CA HIS A 276 -0.43 3.51 2.40
C HIS A 276 -0.17 4.65 1.42
N ILE A 277 0.10 5.87 1.91
CA ILE A 277 0.51 6.98 1.04
C ILE A 277 1.83 6.65 0.35
N VAL A 278 2.82 6.15 1.10
CA VAL A 278 4.15 5.89 0.54
C VAL A 278 4.06 4.82 -0.55
N VAL A 279 3.40 3.70 -0.27
CA VAL A 279 3.21 2.59 -1.21
C VAL A 279 2.41 3.07 -2.43
N ALA A 280 1.28 3.76 -2.24
CA ALA A 280 0.47 4.23 -3.36
C ALA A 280 1.25 5.13 -4.33
N LEU A 281 1.94 6.15 -3.79
CA LEU A 281 2.68 7.11 -4.62
C LEU A 281 3.90 6.46 -5.31
N THR A 282 4.58 5.55 -4.63
CA THR A 282 5.76 4.88 -5.18
C THR A 282 5.38 3.77 -6.17
N ALA A 283 4.24 3.10 -6.00
CA ALA A 283 3.66 2.19 -6.98
C ALA A 283 3.22 2.92 -8.26
N ILE A 284 2.60 4.10 -8.13
CA ILE A 284 2.28 4.97 -9.28
C ILE A 284 3.57 5.38 -9.99
N LEU A 285 4.58 5.83 -9.25
CA LEU A 285 5.89 6.19 -9.83
C LEU A 285 6.54 5.01 -10.55
N ALA A 286 6.60 3.84 -9.92
CA ALA A 286 7.14 2.62 -10.52
C ALA A 286 6.38 2.27 -11.82
N SER A 287 5.04 2.32 -11.80
CA SER A 287 4.19 2.08 -12.96
C SER A 287 4.50 3.04 -14.11
N LEU A 288 4.69 4.34 -13.82
CA LEU A 288 5.07 5.32 -14.83
C LEU A 288 6.45 5.03 -15.44
N VAL A 289 7.44 4.65 -14.62
CA VAL A 289 8.77 4.27 -15.13
C VAL A 289 8.71 2.97 -15.94
N HIS A 290 7.87 2.02 -15.54
CA HIS A 290 7.65 0.77 -16.26
C HIS A 290 7.00 0.99 -17.64
N VAL A 291 6.07 1.94 -17.75
CA VAL A 291 5.40 2.31 -19.02
C VAL A 291 6.31 3.16 -19.91
N PHE A 292 6.98 4.17 -19.36
CA PHE A 292 7.68 5.20 -20.15
C PHE A 292 9.21 5.09 -20.13
N GLY A 293 9.78 4.38 -19.15
CA GLY A 293 11.22 4.33 -18.90
C GLY A 293 12.00 3.31 -19.72
N GLY A 294 11.35 2.28 -20.29
CA GLY A 294 12.04 1.23 -21.06
C GLY A 294 12.82 1.79 -22.25
N GLY A 295 12.27 2.80 -22.92
CA GLY A 295 12.94 3.48 -24.04
C GLY A 295 14.17 4.30 -23.65
N LEU A 296 14.33 4.67 -22.38
CA LEU A 296 15.49 5.44 -21.90
C LEU A 296 16.75 4.59 -21.73
N VAL A 297 16.58 3.30 -21.44
CA VAL A 297 17.68 2.36 -21.16
C VAL A 297 17.88 1.31 -22.26
N GLY A 298 17.18 1.45 -23.39
CA GLY A 298 17.24 0.50 -24.51
C GLY A 298 16.68 -0.88 -24.16
N GLY A 299 15.86 -0.98 -23.10
CA GLY A 299 15.22 -2.21 -22.67
C GLY A 299 13.79 -2.35 -23.22
N HIS A 300 13.14 -3.47 -22.91
CA HIS A 300 11.74 -3.67 -23.24
C HIS A 300 10.86 -2.67 -22.47
N SER A 301 10.02 -1.88 -23.15
CA SER A 301 8.99 -1.08 -22.47
C SER A 301 7.71 -1.88 -22.29
N LEU A 302 6.96 -1.62 -21.21
CA LEU A 302 5.64 -2.22 -21.07
C LEU A 302 4.70 -1.62 -22.12
N SER A 303 4.28 -2.44 -23.08
CA SER A 303 3.23 -2.06 -24.03
C SER A 303 1.85 -2.18 -23.36
N LEU A 304 1.03 -1.14 -23.50
CA LEU A 304 -0.39 -1.18 -23.15
C LEU A 304 -1.14 -2.27 -23.94
N ALA A 305 -0.67 -2.62 -25.14
CA ALA A 305 -1.26 -3.66 -25.98
C ALA A 305 -1.13 -5.07 -25.39
N THR A 306 -0.13 -5.31 -24.54
CA THR A 306 0.10 -6.61 -23.89
C THR A 306 -0.38 -6.61 -22.44
N THR A 307 -1.23 -5.65 -22.06
CA THR A 307 -1.86 -5.63 -20.73
C THR A 307 -3.04 -6.60 -20.72
N PRO A 308 -3.17 -7.48 -19.70
CA PRO A 308 -4.29 -8.40 -19.60
C PRO A 308 -5.56 -7.66 -19.13
N TRP A 309 -6.19 -6.91 -20.04
CA TRP A 309 -7.34 -6.06 -19.74
C TRP A 309 -8.49 -6.83 -19.09
N ASN A 310 -8.75 -8.06 -19.52
CA ASN A 310 -9.76 -8.94 -18.93
C ASN A 310 -9.45 -9.41 -17.49
N MET A 311 -8.21 -9.29 -17.01
CA MET A 311 -7.88 -9.48 -15.58
C MET A 311 -8.08 -8.18 -14.81
N VAL A 312 -7.51 -7.07 -15.30
CA VAL A 312 -7.47 -5.81 -14.54
C VAL A 312 -8.82 -5.16 -14.35
N VAL A 313 -9.80 -5.43 -15.23
CA VAL A 313 -11.21 -5.02 -15.03
C VAL A 313 -11.84 -5.62 -13.78
N PHE A 314 -11.35 -6.77 -13.29
CA PHE A 314 -11.83 -7.35 -12.04
C PHE A 314 -10.94 -7.00 -10.86
N THR A 315 -9.62 -7.00 -11.05
CA THR A 315 -8.71 -6.76 -9.93
C THR A 315 -8.74 -5.30 -9.46
N VAL A 316 -8.84 -4.31 -10.36
CA VAL A 316 -8.86 -2.89 -9.97
C VAL A 316 -10.08 -2.53 -9.11
N PRO A 317 -11.33 -2.83 -9.52
CA PRO A 317 -12.48 -2.57 -8.65
C PRO A 317 -12.41 -3.34 -7.33
N ALA A 318 -11.91 -4.58 -7.35
CA ALA A 318 -11.74 -5.40 -6.16
C ALA A 318 -10.75 -4.79 -5.16
N THR A 319 -9.58 -4.32 -5.62
CA THR A 319 -8.58 -3.72 -4.73
C THR A 319 -9.01 -2.36 -4.22
N VAL A 320 -9.71 -1.55 -5.03
CA VAL A 320 -10.32 -0.27 -4.59
C VAL A 320 -11.32 -0.53 -3.46
N LEU A 321 -12.22 -1.49 -3.63
CA LEU A 321 -13.22 -1.85 -2.63
C LEU A 321 -12.54 -2.39 -1.35
N GLY A 322 -11.58 -3.30 -1.48
CA GLY A 322 -10.83 -3.84 -0.34
C GLY A 322 -10.08 -2.75 0.44
N GLY A 323 -9.54 -1.74 -0.25
CA GLY A 323 -8.93 -0.57 0.37
C GLY A 323 -9.90 0.28 1.20
N GLN A 324 -11.16 0.39 0.79
CA GLN A 324 -12.18 1.08 1.60
C GLN A 324 -12.65 0.24 2.80
N ILE A 325 -12.63 -1.08 2.70
CA ILE A 325 -13.02 -2.00 3.78
C ILE A 325 -11.93 -2.06 4.87
N ALA A 326 -10.66 -1.95 4.49
CA ALA A 326 -9.52 -2.19 5.37
C ALA A 326 -9.50 -1.38 6.69
N PRO A 327 -9.81 -0.07 6.75
CA PRO A 327 -9.85 0.65 8.02
C PRO A 327 -10.85 0.08 9.04
N TYR A 328 -11.98 -0.45 8.55
CA TYR A 328 -12.99 -1.06 9.43
C TYR A 328 -12.51 -2.40 9.99
N VAL A 329 -11.80 -3.19 9.18
CA VAL A 329 -11.24 -4.49 9.58
C VAL A 329 -10.04 -4.30 10.51
N SER A 330 -9.20 -3.29 10.26
CA SER A 330 -8.04 -2.94 11.10
C SER A 330 -8.45 -2.56 12.52
N ASN A 331 -9.62 -1.93 12.66
CA ASN A 331 -10.18 -1.63 13.97
C ASN A 331 -10.71 -2.86 14.71
N ALA A 332 -10.95 -3.98 14.02
CA ALA A 332 -11.61 -5.18 14.57
C ALA A 332 -10.68 -6.39 14.79
N LEU A 333 -9.44 -6.35 14.28
CA LEU A 333 -8.50 -7.48 14.36
C LEU A 333 -7.27 -7.13 15.20
N GLU A 334 -6.81 -8.11 15.98
CA GLU A 334 -5.55 -8.00 16.73
C GLU A 334 -4.34 -7.94 15.78
N THR A 335 -3.46 -6.98 16.04
CA THR A 335 -2.21 -6.77 15.28
C THR A 335 -1.33 -8.02 15.23
N SER A 336 -1.34 -8.83 16.30
CA SER A 336 -0.55 -10.07 16.45
C SER A 336 -0.95 -11.16 15.45
N VAL A 337 -2.26 -11.37 15.25
CA VAL A 337 -2.83 -12.38 14.34
C VAL A 337 -2.44 -12.07 12.91
N ILE A 338 -2.60 -10.81 12.52
CA ILE A 338 -2.27 -10.31 11.20
C ILE A 338 -0.78 -10.48 10.91
N LYS A 339 0.07 -10.06 11.85
CA LYS A 339 1.54 -10.19 11.74
C LYS A 339 1.95 -11.64 11.49
N ASN A 340 1.43 -12.57 12.29
CA ASN A 340 1.77 -13.99 12.17
C ASN A 340 1.30 -14.57 10.83
N PHE A 341 0.08 -14.25 10.40
CA PHE A 341 -0.44 -14.70 9.11
C PHE A 341 0.43 -14.25 7.93
N VAL A 342 0.75 -12.95 7.85
CA VAL A 342 1.58 -12.39 6.78
C VAL A 342 3.01 -12.93 6.82
N GLY A 343 3.60 -13.06 8.01
CA GLY A 343 4.94 -13.59 8.17
C GLY A 343 5.06 -15.02 7.66
N VAL A 344 4.11 -15.88 8.05
CA VAL A 344 4.06 -17.27 7.55
C VAL A 344 3.88 -17.31 6.04
N LEU A 345 2.97 -16.49 5.51
CA LEU A 345 2.71 -16.39 4.08
C LEU A 345 4.00 -16.04 3.32
N PHE A 346 4.73 -15.00 3.72
CA PHE A 346 5.98 -14.60 3.09
C PHE A 346 7.08 -15.66 3.19
N ALA A 347 7.18 -16.38 4.32
CA ALA A 347 8.13 -17.47 4.48
C ALA A 347 7.87 -18.60 3.46
N VAL A 348 6.60 -19.02 3.33
CA VAL A 348 6.19 -20.09 2.40
C VAL A 348 6.46 -19.68 0.95
N ILE A 349 6.09 -18.47 0.59
CA ILE A 349 6.27 -17.94 -0.77
C ILE A 349 7.75 -17.80 -1.10
N SER A 350 8.54 -17.27 -0.18
CA SER A 350 9.98 -17.11 -0.37
C SER A 350 10.64 -18.47 -0.64
N LEU A 351 10.32 -19.49 0.17
CA LEU A 351 10.81 -20.85 -0.05
C LEU A 351 10.42 -21.37 -1.44
N ALA A 352 9.17 -21.20 -1.84
CA ALA A 352 8.69 -21.66 -3.14
C ALA A 352 9.39 -20.95 -4.32
N LEU A 353 9.66 -19.64 -4.21
CA LEU A 353 10.41 -18.90 -5.23
C LEU A 353 11.87 -19.36 -5.31
N PHE A 354 12.51 -19.71 -4.20
CA PHE A 354 13.85 -20.29 -4.22
C PHE A 354 13.87 -21.66 -4.90
N LEU A 355 12.87 -22.51 -4.65
CA LEU A 355 12.75 -23.81 -5.32
C LEU A 355 12.59 -23.62 -6.84
N MET A 356 11.70 -22.72 -7.28
CA MET A 356 11.54 -22.37 -8.69
C MET A 356 12.84 -21.84 -9.31
N ALA A 357 13.58 -20.98 -8.61
CA ALA A 357 14.86 -20.46 -9.09
C ALA A 357 15.94 -21.54 -9.23
N LEU A 358 15.83 -22.63 -8.45
CA LEU A 358 16.68 -23.81 -8.54
C LEU A 358 16.19 -24.83 -9.59
N GLY A 359 15.06 -24.58 -10.24
CA GLY A 359 14.46 -25.49 -11.23
C GLY A 359 13.81 -26.72 -10.61
N ILE A 360 13.41 -26.65 -9.35
CA ILE A 360 12.70 -27.68 -8.57
C ILE A 360 11.24 -27.29 -8.45
#